data_AF-A0A7J9C8J2-F1
#
_entry.id   AF-A0A7J9C8J2-F1
#
_cell.length_a   1.000
_cell.length_b   1.000
_cell.length_c   1.000
_cell.angle_alpha   90.00
_cell.angle_beta   90.00
_cell.angle_gamma   90.00
#
_symmetry.space_group_name_H-M   'P 1'
#
loop_
_entity.id
_entity.type
_entity.pdbx_description
1 polymer ?
#
loop_
_entity_poly.entity_id
_entity_poly.type
_entity_poly.pdbx_seq_one_letter_code
_entity_poly.pdbx_strand_id
1 'polypeptide(L)'
;MRKLARQFRNSEDDKFSLPTVDDARPMDINEQEELVRSLEKMQAHQSRQWKSVFAALLFCYSAFLLYSIYQQTLFPWELRYHAYFMEDVDSWIIITADWLAVLACSMAIMGLFNNSKDHRKWIWYSCSIGLVLAIFWVYYMLRMPKFRWDVIWLPLGPLCGAGVCLYVDHLLSESSEEVRKLRSYMYAFKAG
;
A
#
# COMPACT_ATOMS: atom_id res chain seq x y z
N MET A 1 14.94 -6.28 -29.51
CA MET A 1 15.64 -6.16 -28.21
C MET A 1 16.90 -5.29 -28.22
N ARG A 2 17.69 -5.21 -29.30
CA ARG A 2 18.93 -4.38 -29.34
C ARG A 2 18.74 -2.86 -29.14
N LYS A 3 17.59 -2.28 -29.53
CA LYS A 3 17.30 -0.85 -29.32
C LYS A 3 17.06 -0.51 -27.84
N LEU A 4 16.34 -1.37 -27.11
CA LEU A 4 16.05 -1.17 -25.68
C LEU A 4 17.32 -1.27 -24.83
N ALA A 5 18.20 -2.24 -25.12
CA ALA A 5 19.49 -2.37 -24.43
C ALA A 5 20.43 -1.17 -24.66
N ARG A 6 20.36 -0.53 -25.83
CA ARG A 6 21.15 0.66 -26.15
C ARG A 6 20.61 1.91 -25.45
N GLN A 7 19.29 2.00 -25.30
CA GLN A 7 18.63 3.11 -24.60
C GLN A 7 18.86 3.05 -23.08
N PHE A 8 18.87 1.84 -22.51
CA PHE A 8 19.17 1.62 -21.09
C PHE A 8 20.62 1.95 -20.74
N ARG A 9 21.57 1.58 -21.61
CA ARG A 9 23.00 1.87 -21.40
C ARG A 9 23.31 3.36 -21.46
N ASN A 10 22.68 4.12 -22.38
CA ASN A 10 22.85 5.57 -22.42
C ASN A 10 22.28 6.27 -21.17
N SER A 11 21.20 5.75 -20.57
CA SER A 11 20.62 6.37 -19.37
C SER A 11 21.44 6.15 -18.09
N GLU A 12 22.28 5.11 -18.03
CA GLU A 12 23.19 4.89 -16.90
C GLU A 12 24.43 5.78 -16.99
N ASP A 13 24.97 6.00 -18.20
CA ASP A 13 26.17 6.84 -18.40
C ASP A 13 25.91 8.33 -18.11
N ASP A 14 24.70 8.85 -18.41
CA ASP A 14 24.28 10.23 -18.06
C ASP A 14 24.08 10.45 -16.55
N LYS A 15 23.95 9.38 -15.75
CA LYS A 15 23.73 9.48 -14.30
C LYS A 15 25.03 9.68 -13.51
N PHE A 16 26.18 9.39 -14.13
CA PHE A 16 27.51 9.47 -13.51
C PHE A 16 28.41 10.56 -14.10
N SER A 17 27.89 11.42 -14.98
CA SER A 17 28.61 12.59 -15.47
C SER A 17 28.79 13.63 -14.37
N LEU A 18 30.03 14.08 -14.17
CA LEU A 18 30.35 15.20 -13.30
C LEU A 18 29.61 16.47 -13.78
N PRO A 19 29.15 17.35 -12.88
CA PRO A 19 28.50 18.60 -13.28
C PRO A 19 29.46 19.39 -14.16
N THR A 20 29.00 19.75 -15.34
CA THR A 20 29.76 20.59 -16.28
C THR A 20 29.60 22.06 -15.91
N VAL A 21 30.47 22.94 -16.41
CA VAL A 21 30.42 24.39 -16.13
C VAL A 21 29.07 25.01 -16.55
N ASP A 22 28.36 24.40 -17.52
CA ASP A 22 27.00 24.78 -17.91
C ASP A 22 25.93 24.40 -16.87
N ASP A 23 26.14 23.36 -16.05
CA ASP A 23 25.22 22.98 -14.95
C ASP A 23 25.26 23.98 -13.76
N ALA A 24 26.29 24.83 -13.71
CA ALA A 24 26.39 25.90 -12.71
C ALA A 24 25.64 27.19 -13.13
N ARG A 25 25.06 27.22 -14.33
CA ARG A 25 24.24 28.33 -14.80
C ARG A 25 22.88 28.29 -14.10
N PRO A 26 22.34 29.43 -13.64
CA PRO A 26 20.96 29.49 -13.16
C PRO A 26 20.02 28.96 -14.25
N MET A 27 19.21 27.96 -13.89
CA MET A 27 18.24 27.33 -14.78
C MET A 27 17.30 28.37 -15.38
N ASP A 28 16.96 28.23 -16.67
CA ASP A 28 16.00 29.15 -17.29
C ASP A 28 14.61 28.99 -16.67
N ILE A 29 13.82 30.07 -16.62
CA ILE A 29 12.48 30.07 -16.01
C ILE A 29 11.56 29.06 -16.72
N ASN A 30 11.70 28.92 -18.04
CA ASN A 30 10.93 27.95 -18.82
C ASN A 30 11.35 26.51 -18.50
N GLU A 31 12.66 26.26 -18.38
CA GLU A 31 13.21 24.95 -18.01
C GLU A 31 12.75 24.54 -16.59
N GLN A 32 12.71 25.50 -15.65
CA GLN A 32 12.22 25.26 -14.29
C GLN A 32 10.72 24.95 -14.27
N GLU A 33 9.89 25.66 -15.04
CA GLU A 33 8.45 25.39 -15.15
C GLU A 33 8.17 24.02 -15.79
N GLU A 34 8.94 23.63 -16.81
CA GLU A 34 8.86 22.31 -17.45
C GLU A 34 9.29 21.20 -16.51
N LEU A 35 10.35 21.42 -15.72
CA LEU A 35 10.81 20.48 -14.71
C LEU A 35 9.73 20.27 -13.64
N VAL A 36 9.14 21.34 -13.10
CA VAL A 36 8.03 21.24 -12.13
C VAL A 36 6.83 20.48 -12.73
N ARG A 37 6.42 20.78 -13.97
CA ARG A 37 5.33 20.04 -14.63
C ARG A 37 5.66 18.57 -14.85
N SER A 38 6.90 18.25 -15.19
CA SER A 38 7.31 16.86 -15.41
C SER A 38 7.29 16.07 -14.11
N LEU A 39 7.76 16.66 -13.01
CA LEU A 39 7.68 16.09 -11.66
C LEU A 39 6.22 15.84 -11.24
N GLU A 40 5.31 16.80 -11.44
CA GLU A 40 3.88 16.62 -11.14
C GLU A 40 3.26 15.46 -11.90
N LYS A 41 3.54 15.36 -13.21
CA LYS A 41 3.05 14.25 -14.04
C LYS A 41 3.61 12.92 -13.59
N MET A 42 4.91 12.87 -13.28
CA MET A 42 5.59 11.64 -12.87
C MET A 42 5.07 11.17 -11.51
N GLN A 43 4.87 12.09 -10.56
CA GLN A 43 4.29 11.80 -9.27
C GLN A 43 2.84 11.31 -9.38
N ALA A 44 1.99 11.97 -10.19
CA ALA A 44 0.61 11.53 -10.40
C ALA A 44 0.55 10.11 -11.01
N HIS A 45 1.46 9.81 -11.93
CA HIS A 45 1.59 8.49 -12.54
C HIS A 45 2.04 7.43 -11.53
N GLN A 46 3.12 7.69 -10.79
CA GLN A 46 3.63 6.78 -9.75
C GLN A 46 2.59 6.55 -8.65
N SER A 47 1.91 7.60 -8.21
CA SER A 47 0.80 7.52 -7.25
C SER A 47 -0.27 6.55 -7.74
N ARG A 48 -0.74 6.72 -8.97
CA ARG A 48 -1.78 5.86 -9.53
C ARG A 48 -1.32 4.41 -9.69
N GLN A 49 -0.08 4.20 -10.13
CA GLN A 49 0.50 2.86 -10.29
C GLN A 49 0.57 2.13 -8.95
N TRP A 50 1.16 2.75 -7.93
CA TRP A 50 1.29 2.14 -6.60
C TRP A 50 -0.07 1.87 -5.97
N LYS A 51 -0.99 2.84 -6.04
CA LYS A 51 -2.36 2.66 -5.58
C LYS A 51 -3.04 1.46 -6.26
N SER A 52 -2.85 1.30 -7.57
CA SER A 52 -3.41 0.16 -8.31
C SER A 52 -2.79 -1.18 -7.91
N VAL A 53 -1.47 -1.24 -7.73
CA VAL A 53 -0.77 -2.49 -7.35
C VAL A 53 -1.22 -2.95 -5.96
N PHE A 54 -1.27 -2.05 -4.98
CA PHE A 54 -1.71 -2.40 -3.63
C PHE A 54 -3.19 -2.75 -3.56
N ALA A 55 -4.05 -2.03 -4.31
CA ALA A 55 -5.45 -2.41 -4.42
C ALA A 55 -5.64 -3.81 -5.01
N ALA A 56 -4.88 -4.16 -6.05
CA ALA A 56 -4.94 -5.49 -6.66
C ALA A 56 -4.47 -6.58 -5.69
N LEU A 57 -3.38 -6.34 -4.94
CA LEU A 57 -2.90 -7.28 -3.91
C LEU A 57 -3.94 -7.50 -2.81
N LEU A 58 -4.55 -6.43 -2.28
CA LEU A 58 -5.61 -6.53 -1.27
C LEU A 58 -6.86 -7.22 -1.81
N PHE A 59 -7.20 -7.00 -3.08
CA PHE A 59 -8.32 -7.67 -3.73
C PHE A 59 -8.08 -9.18 -3.83
N CYS A 60 -6.90 -9.60 -4.28
CA CYS A 60 -6.51 -11.01 -4.31
C CYS A 60 -6.57 -11.66 -2.93
N TYR A 61 -6.07 -10.96 -1.90
CA TYR A 61 -6.15 -11.43 -0.51
C TYR A 61 -7.61 -11.57 -0.03
N SER A 62 -8.46 -10.59 -0.32
CA SER A 62 -9.88 -10.63 0.01
C SER A 62 -10.60 -11.80 -0.68
N ALA A 63 -10.29 -12.06 -1.96
CA ALA A 63 -10.83 -13.21 -2.69
C ALA A 63 -10.41 -14.55 -2.06
N PHE A 64 -9.15 -14.64 -1.60
CA PHE A 64 -8.66 -15.81 -0.87
C PHE A 64 -9.41 -16.01 0.46
N LEU A 65 -9.67 -14.94 1.22
CA LEU A 65 -10.46 -15.01 2.45
C LEU A 65 -11.91 -15.44 2.18
N LEU A 66 -12.54 -14.93 1.12
CA LEU A 66 -13.89 -15.35 0.72
C LEU A 66 -13.94 -16.83 0.37
N TYR A 67 -12.93 -17.34 -0.36
CA TYR A 67 -12.79 -18.76 -0.62
C TYR A 67 -12.63 -19.57 0.68
N SER A 68 -11.84 -19.06 1.62
CA SER A 68 -11.65 -19.67 2.94
C SER A 68 -12.95 -19.75 3.74
N ILE A 69 -13.77 -18.68 3.73
CA ILE A 69 -15.10 -18.65 4.37
C ILE A 69 -16.03 -19.68 3.73
N TYR A 70 -16.05 -19.74 2.39
CA TYR A 70 -16.87 -20.69 1.66
C TYR A 70 -16.50 -22.15 2.00
N GLN A 71 -15.20 -22.45 2.04
CA GLN A 71 -14.67 -23.74 2.47
C GLN A 71 -15.07 -24.05 3.92
N GLN A 72 -14.86 -23.13 4.86
CA GLN A 72 -15.17 -23.35 6.28
C GLN A 72 -16.67 -23.53 6.56
N THR A 73 -17.55 -22.93 5.74
CA THR A 73 -19.01 -23.08 5.88
C THR A 73 -19.54 -24.41 5.33
N LEU A 74 -18.93 -24.96 4.28
CA LEU A 74 -19.36 -26.22 3.66
C LEU A 74 -18.64 -27.45 4.22
N PHE A 75 -17.34 -27.32 4.50
CA PHE A 75 -16.47 -28.38 4.98
C PHE A 75 -15.75 -27.89 6.25
N PRO A 76 -16.45 -27.83 7.38
CA PRO A 76 -15.88 -27.28 8.61
C PRO A 76 -14.63 -28.06 8.99
N TRP A 77 -13.53 -27.34 9.23
CA TRP A 77 -12.25 -27.88 9.69
C TRP A 77 -11.46 -28.72 8.68
N GLU A 78 -11.84 -28.77 7.39
CA GLU A 78 -10.98 -29.36 6.36
C GLU A 78 -9.74 -28.48 6.08
N LEU A 79 -9.87 -27.16 6.24
CA LEU A 79 -8.77 -26.23 6.05
C LEU A 79 -7.77 -26.34 7.20
N ARG A 80 -6.54 -26.78 6.89
CA ARG A 80 -5.50 -27.08 7.88
C ARG A 80 -5.25 -25.96 8.88
N TYR A 81 -5.28 -24.70 8.45
CA TYR A 81 -4.99 -23.55 9.33
C TYR A 81 -6.16 -23.16 10.24
N HIS A 82 -7.40 -23.44 9.84
CA HIS A 82 -8.58 -23.28 10.70
C HIS A 82 -8.79 -24.47 11.63
N ALA A 83 -8.49 -25.68 11.18
CA ALA A 83 -8.56 -26.93 11.96
C ALA A 83 -7.79 -26.86 13.29
N TYR A 84 -6.71 -26.09 13.34
CA TYR A 84 -5.92 -25.92 14.56
C TYR A 84 -6.70 -25.27 15.70
N PHE A 85 -7.70 -24.44 15.39
CA PHE A 85 -8.49 -23.72 16.39
C PHE A 85 -9.76 -24.46 16.81
N MET A 86 -9.99 -25.68 16.30
CA MET A 86 -11.23 -26.44 16.51
C MET A 86 -11.55 -26.71 17.99
N GLU A 87 -10.53 -26.85 18.83
CA GLU A 87 -10.74 -27.16 20.27
C GLU A 87 -11.05 -25.90 21.10
N ASP A 88 -10.60 -24.72 20.66
CA ASP A 88 -10.64 -23.48 21.45
C ASP A 88 -11.63 -22.42 20.90
N VAL A 89 -12.05 -22.53 19.64
CA VAL A 89 -12.80 -21.49 18.93
C VAL A 89 -13.93 -22.10 18.12
N ASP A 90 -15.14 -21.56 18.24
CA ASP A 90 -16.26 -21.97 17.39
C ASP A 90 -16.03 -21.58 15.93
N SER A 91 -16.45 -22.44 15.00
CA SER A 91 -16.36 -22.18 13.55
C SER A 91 -17.04 -20.87 13.14
N TRP A 92 -18.09 -20.46 13.84
CA TRP A 92 -18.76 -19.18 13.58
C TRP A 92 -17.87 -17.97 13.87
N ILE A 93 -17.06 -18.02 14.94
CA ILE A 93 -16.16 -16.93 15.30
C ILE A 93 -15.10 -16.75 14.20
N ILE A 94 -14.56 -17.86 13.69
CA ILE A 94 -13.63 -17.87 12.56
C ILE A 94 -14.25 -17.22 11.32
N ILE A 95 -15.46 -17.62 10.95
CA ILE A 95 -16.17 -17.07 9.78
C ILE A 95 -16.38 -15.55 9.96
N THR A 96 -16.78 -15.11 11.17
CA THR A 96 -16.96 -13.67 11.43
C THR A 96 -15.66 -12.87 11.39
N ALA A 97 -14.54 -13.45 11.85
CA ALA A 97 -13.22 -12.82 11.81
C ALA A 97 -12.74 -12.66 10.36
N ASP A 98 -12.93 -13.68 9.52
CA ASP A 98 -12.57 -13.62 8.10
C ASP A 98 -13.45 -12.62 7.34
N TRP A 99 -14.76 -12.53 7.65
CA TRP A 99 -15.63 -11.47 7.12
C TRP A 99 -15.17 -10.08 7.52
N LEU A 100 -14.76 -9.90 8.78
CA LEU A 100 -14.25 -8.63 9.26
C LEU A 100 -12.93 -8.25 8.58
N ALA A 101 -12.08 -9.22 8.26
CA ALA A 101 -10.86 -9.01 7.48
C ALA A 101 -11.17 -8.60 6.03
N VAL A 102 -12.16 -9.21 5.38
CA VAL A 102 -12.66 -8.81 4.05
C VAL A 102 -13.17 -7.36 4.08
N LEU A 103 -13.93 -6.97 5.12
CA LEU A 103 -14.39 -5.59 5.31
C LEU A 103 -13.24 -4.61 5.52
N ALA A 104 -12.22 -4.99 6.32
CA ALA A 104 -11.03 -4.16 6.49
C ALA A 104 -10.30 -3.94 5.16
N CYS A 105 -10.17 -4.97 4.34
CA CYS A 105 -9.53 -4.89 3.03
C CYS A 105 -10.33 -4.03 2.04
N SER A 106 -11.65 -4.17 2.00
CA SER A 106 -12.50 -3.37 1.10
C SER A 106 -12.47 -1.88 1.47
N MET A 107 -12.45 -1.55 2.76
CA MET A 107 -12.28 -0.18 3.24
C MET A 107 -10.90 0.41 2.89
N ALA A 108 -9.83 -0.40 2.97
CA ALA A 108 -8.51 0.05 2.52
C ALA A 108 -8.49 0.36 1.02
N ILE A 109 -9.07 -0.51 0.18
CA ILE A 109 -9.19 -0.29 -1.25
C ILE A 109 -9.99 0.98 -1.54
N MET A 110 -11.14 1.16 -0.88
CA MET A 110 -11.99 2.33 -1.08
C MET A 110 -11.29 3.62 -0.60
N GLY A 111 -10.55 3.55 0.51
CA GLY A 111 -9.72 4.64 1.01
C GLY A 111 -8.59 5.03 0.06
N LEU A 112 -8.02 4.07 -0.69
CA LEU A 112 -6.91 4.33 -1.61
C LEU A 112 -7.35 5.09 -2.88
N PHE A 113 -8.56 4.82 -3.37
CA PHE A 113 -9.13 5.45 -4.56
C PHE A 113 -9.93 6.72 -4.28
N ASN A 114 -10.39 6.93 -3.06
CA ASN A 114 -11.12 8.14 -2.71
C ASN A 114 -10.14 9.34 -2.60
N ASN A 115 -10.42 10.44 -3.31
CA ASN A 115 -9.65 11.68 -3.21
C ASN A 115 -10.28 12.70 -2.24
N SER A 116 -11.43 12.38 -1.64
CA SER A 116 -12.10 13.24 -0.67
C SER A 116 -11.37 13.22 0.69
N LYS A 117 -11.55 14.26 1.51
CA LYS A 117 -11.03 14.35 2.89
C LYS A 117 -11.37 13.12 3.76
N ASP A 118 -12.41 12.38 3.38
CA ASP A 118 -12.82 11.15 4.06
C ASP A 118 -11.93 9.93 3.75
N HIS A 119 -11.09 9.97 2.70
CA HIS A 119 -10.18 8.87 2.34
C HIS A 119 -9.29 8.45 3.52
N ARG A 120 -8.76 9.44 4.24
CA ARG A 120 -7.88 9.21 5.39
C ARG A 120 -8.62 8.53 6.55
N LYS A 121 -9.90 8.83 6.72
CA LYS A 121 -10.75 8.14 7.73
C LYS A 121 -10.95 6.68 7.36
N TRP A 122 -11.24 6.36 6.10
CA TRP A 122 -11.41 4.99 5.63
C TRP A 122 -10.15 4.14 5.84
N ILE A 123 -8.97 4.70 5.55
CA ILE A 123 -7.69 4.00 5.77
C ILE A 123 -7.42 3.82 7.27
N TRP A 124 -7.71 4.84 8.10
CA TRP A 124 -7.60 4.72 9.56
C TRP A 124 -8.54 3.65 10.14
N TYR A 125 -9.81 3.63 9.73
CA TYR A 125 -10.76 2.61 10.17
C TYR A 125 -10.31 1.21 9.75
N SER A 126 -9.83 1.04 8.52
CA SER A 126 -9.25 -0.22 8.06
C SER A 126 -8.08 -0.66 8.94
N CYS A 127 -7.17 0.27 9.29
CA CYS A 127 -6.05 -0.01 10.18
C CYS A 127 -6.49 -0.39 11.60
N SER A 128 -7.47 0.30 12.18
CA SER A 128 -7.99 -0.02 13.50
C SER A 128 -8.63 -1.41 13.54
N ILE A 129 -9.44 -1.76 12.53
CA ILE A 129 -10.03 -3.09 12.43
C ILE A 129 -8.96 -4.17 12.21
N GLY A 130 -7.98 -3.91 11.34
CA GLY A 130 -6.84 -4.80 11.13
C GLY A 130 -6.04 -5.06 12.41
N LEU A 131 -5.85 -4.05 13.26
CA LEU A 131 -5.16 -4.17 14.54
C LEU A 131 -5.94 -5.00 15.56
N VAL A 132 -7.27 -4.79 15.66
CA VAL A 132 -8.12 -5.63 16.52
C VAL A 132 -8.09 -7.09 16.08
N LEU A 133 -8.15 -7.35 14.76
CA LEU A 133 -8.03 -8.69 14.20
C LEU A 133 -6.66 -9.32 14.46
N ALA A 134 -5.58 -8.54 14.36
CA ALA A 134 -4.25 -9.03 14.65
C ALA A 134 -4.09 -9.42 16.13
N ILE A 135 -4.59 -8.58 17.05
CA ILE A 135 -4.59 -8.90 18.49
C ILE A 135 -5.41 -10.17 18.75
N PHE A 136 -6.59 -10.27 18.15
CA PHE A 136 -7.46 -11.44 18.24
C PHE A 136 -6.71 -12.72 17.81
N TRP A 137 -6.13 -12.75 16.60
CA TRP A 137 -5.42 -13.93 16.10
C TRP A 137 -4.16 -14.25 16.90
N VAL A 138 -3.38 -13.24 17.31
CA VAL A 138 -2.19 -13.45 18.15
C VAL A 138 -2.57 -14.03 19.51
N TYR A 139 -3.66 -13.55 20.12
CA TYR A 139 -4.15 -14.08 21.39
C TYR A 139 -4.46 -15.58 21.29
N TYR A 140 -5.19 -16.00 20.25
CA TYR A 140 -5.49 -17.42 20.05
C TYR A 140 -4.25 -18.23 19.65
N MET A 141 -3.33 -17.68 18.86
CA MET A 141 -2.05 -18.35 18.56
C MET A 141 -1.18 -18.59 19.80
N LEU A 142 -1.20 -17.69 20.78
CA LEU A 142 -0.46 -17.85 22.04
C LEU A 142 -1.11 -18.85 23.00
N ARG A 143 -2.43 -19.03 22.90
CA ARG A 143 -3.17 -20.01 23.69
C ARG A 143 -2.94 -21.46 23.23
N MET A 144 -2.52 -21.64 21.98
CA MET A 144 -2.23 -22.93 21.40
C MET A 144 -0.99 -23.60 22.04
N PRO A 145 -1.04 -24.91 22.33
CA PRO A 145 0.05 -25.62 23.01
C PRO A 145 1.32 -25.76 22.16
N LYS A 146 1.23 -25.59 20.84
CA LYS A 146 2.36 -25.56 19.92
C LYS A 146 2.26 -24.34 19.00
N PHE A 147 3.25 -23.46 19.08
CA PHE A 147 3.34 -22.30 18.20
C PHE A 147 3.65 -22.75 16.76
N ARG A 148 2.78 -22.39 15.81
CA ARG A 148 2.86 -22.80 14.40
C ARG A 148 3.00 -21.58 13.51
N TRP A 149 4.16 -21.43 12.87
CA TRP A 149 4.47 -20.30 11.98
C TRP A 149 3.58 -20.26 10.73
N ASP A 150 3.02 -21.39 10.31
CA ASP A 150 2.13 -21.49 9.13
C ASP A 150 0.84 -20.66 9.25
N VAL A 151 0.48 -20.24 10.47
CA VAL A 151 -0.76 -19.51 10.78
C VAL A 151 -0.49 -18.01 10.95
N ILE A 152 0.79 -17.59 10.92
CA ILE A 152 1.17 -16.21 11.23
C ILE A 152 0.67 -15.20 10.19
N TRP A 153 0.31 -15.66 8.99
CA TRP A 153 -0.23 -14.80 7.94
C TRP A 153 -1.65 -14.29 8.26
N LEU A 154 -2.42 -14.96 9.13
CA LEU A 154 -3.76 -14.49 9.54
C LEU A 154 -3.72 -13.15 10.30
N PRO A 155 -2.88 -12.98 11.36
CA PRO A 155 -2.70 -11.67 12.00
C PRO A 155 -1.91 -10.70 11.13
N LEU A 156 -0.90 -11.18 10.38
CA LEU A 156 -0.05 -10.28 9.59
C LEU A 156 -0.75 -9.73 8.35
N GLY A 157 -1.63 -10.49 7.70
CA GLY A 157 -2.20 -10.11 6.41
C GLY A 157 -2.96 -8.77 6.44
N PRO A 158 -4.03 -8.64 7.26
CA PRO A 158 -4.79 -7.41 7.36
C PRO A 158 -3.97 -6.25 7.95
N LEU A 159 -3.09 -6.54 8.92
CA LEU A 159 -2.25 -5.55 9.58
C LEU A 159 -1.18 -4.97 8.63
N CYS A 160 -0.44 -5.83 7.93
CA CYS A 160 0.53 -5.42 6.92
C CYS A 160 -0.14 -4.73 5.75
N GLY A 161 -1.29 -5.23 5.29
CA GLY A 161 -2.07 -4.60 4.23
C GLY A 161 -2.48 -3.16 4.57
N ALA A 162 -3.07 -2.95 5.75
CA ALA A 162 -3.49 -1.63 6.20
C ALA A 162 -2.29 -0.70 6.50
N GLY A 163 -1.23 -1.23 7.13
CA GLY A 163 -0.02 -0.46 7.43
C GLY A 163 0.71 0.01 6.18
N VAL A 164 0.84 -0.86 5.17
CA VAL A 164 1.44 -0.50 3.87
C VAL A 164 0.57 0.53 3.15
N CYS A 165 -0.76 0.41 3.20
CA CYS A 165 -1.65 1.42 2.61
C CYS A 165 -1.53 2.79 3.29
N LEU A 166 -1.41 2.85 4.62
CA LEU A 166 -1.14 4.10 5.35
C LEU A 166 0.21 4.69 4.97
N TYR A 167 1.24 3.85 4.86
CA TYR A 167 2.58 4.29 4.50
C TYR A 167 2.64 4.86 3.08
N VAL A 168 1.99 4.18 2.12
CA VAL A 168 1.88 4.65 0.74
C VAL A 168 1.08 5.95 0.66
N ASP A 169 -0.04 6.06 1.37
CA ASP A 169 -0.81 7.31 1.43
C ASP A 169 0.03 8.47 1.99
N HIS A 170 0.79 8.20 3.06
CA HIS A 170 1.69 9.19 3.64
C HIS A 170 2.80 9.63 2.67
N LEU A 171 3.51 8.69 2.04
CA LEU A 171 4.56 9.00 1.06
C LEU A 171 4.03 9.81 -0.12
N LEU A 172 2.83 9.48 -0.61
CA LEU A 172 2.20 10.19 -1.72
C LEU A 172 1.78 11.60 -1.30
N SER A 173 1.32 11.77 -0.06
CA SER A 173 0.99 13.09 0.50
C SER A 173 2.23 13.97 0.66
N GLU A 174 3.33 13.42 1.20
CA GLU A 174 4.58 14.14 1.43
C GLU A 174 5.20 14.60 0.10
N SER A 175 5.27 13.69 -0.88
CA SER A 175 5.74 14.01 -2.23
C SER A 175 4.92 15.14 -2.86
N SER A 176 3.59 15.19 -2.62
CA SER A 176 2.74 16.26 -3.17
C SER A 176 3.01 17.62 -2.53
N GLU A 177 3.35 17.61 -1.24
CA GLU A 177 3.70 18.83 -0.51
C GLU A 177 5.04 19.38 -0.94
N GLU A 178 6.03 18.52 -1.19
CA GLU A 178 7.34 18.93 -1.72
C GLU A 178 7.22 19.57 -3.10
N VAL A 179 6.45 18.97 -4.02
CA VAL A 179 6.22 19.57 -5.35
C VAL A 179 5.46 20.90 -5.24
N ARG A 180 4.49 21.00 -4.32
CA ARG A 180 3.78 22.25 -4.05
C ARG A 180 4.70 23.32 -3.45
N LYS A 181 5.61 22.96 -2.54
CA LYS A 181 6.63 23.85 -1.98
C LYS A 181 7.57 24.35 -3.08
N LEU A 182 8.04 23.45 -3.95
CA LEU A 182 8.90 23.80 -5.08
C LEU A 182 8.23 24.82 -6.02
N ARG A 183 6.95 24.60 -6.36
CA ARG A 183 6.14 25.59 -7.10
C ARG A 183 6.02 26.93 -6.36
N SER A 184 5.83 26.90 -5.03
CA SER A 184 5.71 28.14 -4.25
C SER A 184 7.00 28.95 -4.23
N TYR A 185 8.17 28.30 -4.13
CA TYR A 185 9.46 28.97 -4.20
C TYR A 185 9.73 29.58 -5.56
N MET A 186 9.35 28.90 -6.64
CA MET A 186 9.42 29.42 -8.00
C MET A 186 8.59 30.71 -8.15
N TYR A 187 7.36 30.74 -7.64
CA TYR A 187 6.53 31.95 -7.68
C TYR A 187 7.05 33.07 -6.79
N ALA A 188 7.57 32.75 -5.59
CA ALA A 188 8.16 33.74 -4.69
C ALA A 188 9.40 34.41 -5.31
N PHE A 189 10.24 33.63 -6.01
CA PHE A 189 11.39 34.15 -6.75
C PHE A 189 10.99 35.01 -7.95
N LYS A 190 9.89 34.67 -8.65
CA LYS A 190 9.37 35.45 -9.77
C LYS A 190 8.75 36.80 -9.36
N ALA A 191 8.36 36.96 -8.09
CA ALA A 191 7.67 38.13 -7.57
C ALA A 191 8.59 39.17 -6.89
N GLY A 192 9.85 38.83 -6.63
CA GLY A 192 10.88 39.74 -6.09
C GLY A 192 11.84 40.20 -7.18
#